data_AF-T1A3L5-F1
#
_entry.id   AF-T1A3L5-F1
#
_cell.length_a   1.000
_cell.length_b   1.000
_cell.length_c   1.000
_cell.angle_alpha   90.00
_cell.angle_beta   90.00
_cell.angle_gamma   90.00
#
_symmetry.space_group_name_H-M   'P 1'
#
loop_
_entity.id
_entity.type
_entity.pdbx_description
1 polymer ?
#
loop_
_entity_poly.entity_id
_entity_poly.type
_entity_poly.pdbx_seq_one_letter_code
_entity_poly.pdbx_strand_id
1 'polypeptide(L)'
;MIENAALAVSNGRIAFAGPMSELPDAARAPEQVDLGGRLVTPGLIDCHTHIVFGGERSEEFELRLAGADYANIARAGGGILSTVRATSRRDGRDADDHSRRTAAGIDGRG
;
A
#
# COMPACT_ATOMS: atom_id res chain seq x y z
N MET A 1 -7.30 24.17 -1.69
CA MET A 1 -5.93 23.99 -1.16
C MET A 1 -5.73 25.03 -0.07
N ILE A 2 -5.00 24.71 0.99
CA ILE A 2 -4.61 25.72 1.99
C ILE A 2 -3.17 26.10 1.66
N GLU A 3 -2.98 27.33 1.20
CA GLU A 3 -1.66 27.88 0.89
C GLU A 3 -0.93 28.26 2.18
N ASN A 4 0.41 28.17 2.19
CA ASN A 4 1.23 28.48 3.36
C ASN A 4 0.69 27.85 4.65
N ALA A 5 0.42 26.53 4.59
CA ALA A 5 -0.21 25.80 5.68
C ALA A 5 0.79 25.30 6.74
N ALA A 6 0.27 24.98 7.92
CA ALA A 6 0.95 24.23 8.96
C ALA A 6 0.13 22.98 9.34
N LEU A 7 0.85 21.89 9.64
CA LEU A 7 0.30 20.66 10.20
C LEU A 7 1.01 20.38 11.53
N ALA A 8 0.26 20.30 12.62
CA ALA A 8 0.80 19.93 13.93
C ALA A 8 0.28 18.55 14.33
N VAL A 9 1.16 17.71 14.86
CA VAL A 9 0.84 16.36 15.33
C VAL A 9 1.21 16.25 16.81
N SER A 10 0.30 15.69 17.60
CA SER A 10 0.53 15.40 19.01
C SER A 10 -0.07 14.04 19.34
N ASN A 11 0.70 13.18 20.02
CA ASN A 11 0.28 11.83 20.42
C ASN A 11 -0.30 11.00 19.25
N GLY A 12 0.33 11.06 18.09
CA GLY A 12 -0.10 10.31 16.89
C GLY A 12 -1.40 10.83 16.25
N ARG A 13 -1.87 12.02 16.62
CA ARG A 13 -3.09 12.64 16.08
C ARG A 13 -2.80 14.06 15.56
N ILE A 14 -3.58 14.48 14.56
CA ILE A 14 -3.52 15.85 14.06
C ILE A 14 -4.08 16.78 15.15
N ALA A 15 -3.24 17.68 15.65
CA ALA A 15 -3.60 18.72 16.60
C ALA A 15 -4.04 20.02 15.88
N PHE A 16 -3.52 20.27 14.68
CA PHE A 16 -3.90 21.39 13.82
C PHE A 16 -3.59 21.08 12.36
N ALA A 17 -4.46 21.52 11.44
CA ALA A 17 -4.22 21.49 10.00
C ALA A 17 -4.92 22.72 9.37
N GLY A 18 -4.15 23.73 8.99
CA GLY A 18 -4.71 25.00 8.55
C GLY A 18 -3.65 26.02 8.13
N PRO A 19 -4.04 27.28 7.89
CA PRO A 19 -3.11 28.35 7.54
C PRO A 19 -2.03 28.52 8.62
N MET A 20 -0.77 28.71 8.23
CA MET A 20 0.34 28.88 9.19
C MET A 20 0.14 30.12 10.07
N SER A 21 -0.54 31.16 9.56
CA SER A 21 -0.91 32.36 10.32
C SER A 21 -1.87 32.10 11.47
N GLU A 22 -2.62 30.99 11.43
CA GLU A 22 -3.61 30.60 12.45
C GLU A 22 -3.09 29.52 13.39
N LEU A 23 -1.83 29.10 13.25
CA LEU A 23 -1.23 28.07 14.09
C LEU A 23 -1.18 28.54 15.57
N PRO A 24 -1.89 27.87 16.49
CA PRO A 24 -1.85 28.24 17.90
C PRO A 24 -0.47 27.99 18.50
N ASP A 25 -0.02 28.87 19.41
CA ASP A 25 1.28 28.70 20.08
C ASP A 25 1.35 27.37 20.86
N ALA A 26 0.23 26.93 21.45
CA ALA A 26 0.13 25.64 22.12
C ALA A 26 0.30 24.42 21.19
N ALA A 27 0.18 24.60 19.87
CA ALA A 27 0.38 23.57 18.87
C ALA A 27 1.78 23.62 18.22
N ARG A 28 2.62 24.59 18.58
CA ARG A 28 4.01 24.67 18.10
C ARG A 28 4.88 23.64 18.83
N ALA A 29 5.41 22.68 18.09
CA ALA A 29 6.33 21.68 18.61
C ALA A 29 7.79 22.20 18.58
N PRO A 30 8.67 21.68 19.47
CA PRO A 30 10.11 21.95 19.40
C PRO A 30 10.74 21.42 18.11
N GLU A 31 10.26 20.27 17.64
CA GLU A 31 10.64 19.70 16.35
C GLU A 31 9.77 20.31 15.25
N GLN A 32 10.41 20.93 14.26
CA GLN A 32 9.76 21.54 13.11
C GLN A 32 10.47 21.08 11.84
N VAL A 33 9.69 20.70 10.85
CA VAL A 33 10.19 20.24 9.55
C VAL A 33 9.64 21.17 8.49
N ASP A 34 10.52 21.89 7.79
CA ASP A 34 10.14 22.64 6.61
C ASP A 34 10.00 21.70 5.42
N LEU A 35 8.78 21.64 4.87
CA LEU A 35 8.48 20.79 3.72
C LEU A 35 8.87 21.44 2.38
N GLY A 36 9.35 22.68 2.38
CA GLY A 36 9.85 23.38 1.19
C GLY A 36 8.76 23.59 0.13
N GLY A 37 7.53 23.85 0.56
CA GLY A 37 6.39 24.05 -0.35
C GLY A 37 5.83 22.76 -0.98
N ARG A 38 6.25 21.57 -0.51
CA ARG A 38 5.68 20.30 -0.98
C ARG A 38 4.22 20.14 -0.56
N LEU A 39 3.44 19.46 -1.40
CA LEU A 39 2.07 19.10 -1.12
C LEU A 39 1.98 18.06 0.01
N VAL A 40 1.09 18.30 0.96
CA VAL A 40 0.70 17.33 1.99
C VAL A 40 -0.74 16.89 1.72
N THR A 41 -0.96 15.58 1.72
CA THR A 41 -2.28 14.97 1.61
C THR A 41 -2.52 14.04 2.81
N PRO A 42 -3.77 13.64 3.07
CA PRO A 42 -4.03 12.45 3.87
C PRO A 42 -3.25 11.24 3.29
N GLY A 43 -2.93 10.29 4.16
CA GLY A 43 -2.37 9.02 3.72
C GLY A 43 -3.31 8.32 2.75
N LEU A 44 -2.76 7.66 1.73
CA LEU A 44 -3.55 6.85 0.80
C LEU A 44 -4.19 5.68 1.54
N ILE A 45 -5.41 5.32 1.13
CA ILE A 45 -6.13 4.15 1.64
C ILE A 45 -6.41 3.24 0.45
N ASP A 46 -5.77 2.06 0.45
CA ASP A 46 -6.15 0.97 -0.44
C ASP A 46 -7.20 0.10 0.26
N CYS A 47 -8.46 0.27 -0.15
CA CYS A 47 -9.60 -0.42 0.46
C CYS A 47 -9.87 -1.79 -0.16
N HIS A 48 -9.15 -2.18 -1.22
CA HIS A 48 -9.42 -3.42 -1.92
C HIS A 48 -8.14 -4.02 -2.50
N THR A 49 -7.56 -4.94 -1.74
CA THR A 49 -6.39 -5.68 -2.18
C THR A 49 -6.51 -7.16 -1.83
N HIS A 50 -5.87 -7.98 -2.65
CA HIS A 50 -5.60 -9.38 -2.38
C HIS A 50 -4.10 -9.56 -2.14
N ILE A 51 -3.51 -8.73 -1.28
CA ILE A 51 -2.06 -8.66 -1.06
C ILE A 51 -1.47 -9.93 -0.43
N VAL A 52 -2.30 -10.79 0.15
CA VAL A 52 -1.86 -12.05 0.77
C VAL A 52 -2.24 -13.24 -0.10
N PHE A 53 -1.27 -13.80 -0.83
CA PHE A 53 -1.44 -15.04 -1.61
C PHE A 53 -0.13 -15.80 -1.77
N GLY A 54 -0.22 -17.07 -2.16
CA GLY A 54 0.92 -17.91 -2.54
C GLY A 54 1.07 -18.02 -4.05
N GLY A 55 2.32 -18.20 -4.49
CA GLY A 55 2.66 -18.36 -5.90
C GLY A 55 2.53 -17.07 -6.70
N GLU A 56 2.47 -17.21 -8.01
CA GLU A 56 2.34 -16.11 -8.98
C GLU A 56 1.67 -16.65 -10.26
N ARG A 57 1.30 -15.79 -11.21
CA ARG A 57 0.49 -16.16 -12.39
C ARG A 57 1.06 -15.65 -13.72
N SER A 58 2.36 -15.37 -13.78
CA SER A 58 3.06 -14.89 -14.96
C SER A 58 3.03 -15.92 -16.08
N GLU A 59 3.23 -17.21 -15.78
CA GLU A 59 3.12 -18.29 -16.77
C GLU A 59 1.71 -18.35 -17.42
N GLU A 60 0.66 -18.17 -16.61
CA GLU A 60 -0.70 -18.08 -17.13
C GLU A 60 -0.89 -16.82 -18.00
N PHE A 61 -0.30 -15.70 -17.60
CA PHE A 61 -0.33 -14.47 -18.38
C PHE A 61 0.37 -14.64 -19.73
N GLU A 62 1.53 -15.29 -19.78
CA GLU A 62 2.26 -15.61 -21.01
C GLU A 62 1.44 -16.53 -21.94
N LEU A 63 0.81 -17.57 -21.39
CA LEU A 63 -0.06 -18.47 -22.18
C LEU A 63 -1.25 -17.73 -22.81
N ARG A 64 -1.86 -16.78 -22.08
CA ARG A 64 -2.94 -15.94 -22.62
C ARG A 64 -2.43 -15.04 -23.75
N LEU A 65 -1.24 -14.46 -23.61
CA LEU A 65 -0.61 -13.66 -24.67
C LEU A 65 -0.30 -14.49 -25.92
N ALA A 66 0.05 -15.77 -25.74
CA ALA A 66 0.24 -16.73 -26.83
C ALA A 66 -1.08 -17.24 -27.45
N GLY A 67 -2.24 -16.75 -26.99
CA GLY A 67 -3.56 -17.08 -27.56
C GLY A 67 -4.24 -18.30 -26.93
N ALA A 68 -3.77 -18.80 -25.78
CA ALA A 68 -4.44 -19.89 -25.09
C ALA A 68 -5.80 -19.46 -24.53
N ASP A 69 -6.84 -20.27 -24.81
CA ASP A 69 -8.18 -20.04 -24.26
C ASP A 69 -8.22 -20.25 -22.73
N TYR A 70 -9.06 -19.47 -22.07
CA TYR A 70 -9.23 -19.51 -20.60
C TYR A 70 -9.61 -20.91 -20.10
N ALA A 71 -10.49 -21.64 -20.80
CA ALA A 71 -10.90 -22.98 -20.37
C ALA A 71 -9.75 -23.99 -20.46
N ASN A 72 -8.86 -23.83 -21.44
CA ASN A 72 -7.66 -24.66 -21.57
C ASN A 72 -6.67 -24.42 -20.43
N ILE A 73 -6.45 -23.15 -20.05
CA ILE A 73 -5.61 -22.77 -18.91
C ILE A 73 -6.19 -23.31 -17.61
N ALA A 74 -7.50 -23.14 -17.39
CA ALA A 74 -8.18 -23.67 -16.21
C ALA A 74 -8.07 -25.20 -16.11
N ARG A 75 -8.24 -25.91 -17.24
CA ARG A 75 -8.07 -27.37 -17.32
C ARG A 75 -6.63 -27.81 -17.06
N ALA A 76 -5.64 -26.99 -17.40
CA ALA A 76 -4.23 -27.22 -17.07
C ALA A 76 -3.91 -26.93 -15.59
N GLY A 77 -4.89 -26.53 -14.78
CA GLY A 77 -4.72 -26.26 -13.35
C GLY A 77 -4.37 -24.81 -13.02
N GLY A 78 -4.44 -23.89 -14.00
CA GLY A 78 -4.32 -22.45 -13.81
C GLY A 78 -5.57 -21.82 -13.18
N GLY A 79 -5.73 -20.51 -13.33
CA GLY A 79 -6.88 -19.79 -12.77
C GLY A 79 -6.79 -19.64 -11.25
N ILE A 80 -7.90 -19.23 -10.61
CA ILE A 80 -7.93 -18.98 -9.15
C ILE A 80 -7.52 -20.20 -8.31
N LEU A 81 -7.81 -21.41 -8.80
CA LEU A 81 -7.46 -22.66 -8.10
C LEU A 81 -5.94 -22.85 -7.97
N SER A 82 -5.15 -22.33 -8.92
CA SER A 82 -3.68 -22.34 -8.81
C SER A 82 -3.23 -21.53 -7.59
N THR A 83 -3.75 -20.32 -7.44
CA THR A 83 -3.49 -19.44 -6.29
C THR A 83 -4.01 -20.06 -5.00
N VAL A 84 -5.21 -20.65 -4.97
CA VAL A 84 -5.74 -21.32 -3.77
C VAL A 84 -4.79 -22.43 -3.29
N ARG A 85 -4.31 -23.29 -4.21
CA ARG A 85 -3.38 -24.39 -3.87
C ARG A 85 -2.03 -23.87 -3.40
N ALA A 86 -1.53 -22.80 -4.02
CA ALA A 86 -0.26 -22.21 -3.64
C ALA A 86 -0.34 -21.52 -2.28
N THR A 87 -1.44 -20.80 -2.01
CA THR A 87 -1.71 -20.18 -0.71
C THR A 87 -1.88 -21.23 0.38
N SER A 88 -2.58 -22.34 0.14
CA SER A 88 -2.82 -23.39 1.15
C SER A 88 -1.56 -24.16 1.57
N ARG A 89 -0.46 -24.02 0.83
CA ARG A 89 0.83 -24.68 1.12
C ARG A 89 1.77 -23.83 1.96
N ARG A 90 1.40 -22.57 2.23
CA ARG A 90 2.20 -21.63 3.04
C ARG A 90 1.83 -21.72 4.52
N ASP A 91 2.81 -21.45 5.38
CA ASP A 91 2.56 -21.31 6.80
C ASP A 91 2.15 -19.85 7.17
N GLY A 92 1.80 -19.62 8.44
CA GLY A 92 1.38 -18.30 8.90
C GLY A 92 2.50 -17.23 8.85
N ARG A 93 3.77 -17.64 8.98
CA ARG A 93 4.92 -16.72 8.87
C ARG A 93 5.14 -16.27 7.43
N ASP A 94 4.96 -17.19 6.47
CA ASP A 94 5.06 -16.88 5.05
C ASP A 94 4.02 -15.83 4.61
N ALA A 95 2.84 -15.81 5.22
CA ALA A 95 1.78 -14.84 4.95
C ALA A 95 2.11 -13.44 5.51
N ASP A 96 2.63 -13.38 6.74
CA ASP A 96 3.07 -12.13 7.37
C ASP A 96 4.23 -11.48 6.60
N ASP A 97 5.21 -12.29 6.19
CA ASP A 97 6.37 -11.81 5.44
C ASP A 97 5.99 -11.34 4.03
N HIS A 98 4.99 -11.96 3.39
CA HIS A 98 4.49 -11.49 2.11
C HIS A 98 3.78 -10.13 2.24
N SER A 99 2.95 -9.97 3.28
CA SER A 99 2.29 -8.70 3.58
C SER A 99 3.28 -7.57 3.83
N ARG A 100 4.31 -7.83 4.65
CA ARG A 100 5.32 -6.82 5.01
C ARG A 100 6.19 -6.39 3.84
N ARG A 101 6.63 -7.32 2.99
CA ARG A 101 7.43 -6.99 1.79
C ARG A 101 6.67 -6.11 0.82
N THR A 102 5.39 -6.43 0.60
CA THR A 102 4.58 -5.65 -0.33
C THR A 102 4.22 -4.28 0.26
N ALA A 103 3.98 -4.19 1.58
CA ALA A 103 3.78 -2.90 2.26
C ALA A 103 5.03 -2.01 2.27
N ALA A 104 6.23 -2.58 2.44
CA ALA A 104 7.49 -1.84 2.40
C ALA A 104 7.77 -1.25 1.01
N GLY A 105 7.33 -1.90 -0.08
CA GLY A 105 7.42 -1.31 -1.43
C GLY A 105 6.57 -0.04 -1.62
N ILE A 106 5.57 0.19 -0.76
CA ILE A 106 4.66 1.34 -0.82
C ILE A 106 5.17 2.51 0.04
N ASP A 107 5.97 2.24 1.08
CA ASP A 107 6.42 3.26 2.04
C ASP A 107 7.55 4.17 1.54
N GLY A 108 8.12 3.85 0.37
CA GLY A 108 9.13 4.68 -0.29
C GLY A 108 10.46 4.81 0.47
N ARG A 109 10.71 4.02 1.53
CA ARG A 109 11.99 3.99 2.23
C ARG A 109 12.93 2.97 1.55
N GLY A 110 13.38 3.34 0.35
CA GLY A 110 14.55 2.76 -0.31
C GLY A 110 15.81 3.55 -0.01
#